data_AF-A0A139X725-F1
#
_entry.id   AF-A0A139X725-F1
#
_cell.length_a   1.000
_cell.length_b   1.000
_cell.length_c   1.000
_cell.angle_alpha   90.00
_cell.angle_beta   90.00
_cell.angle_gamma   90.00
#
_symmetry.space_group_name_H-M   'P 1'
#
loop_
_entity.id
_entity.type
_entity.pdbx_description
1 polymer ?
#
loop_
_entity_poly.entity_id
_entity_poly.type
_entity_poly.pdbx_seq_one_letter_code
_entity_poly.pdbx_strand_id
1 'polypeptide(L)'
;MAHRPPKTKQKLLSFSIWVLRGIWKAITTIMAWVVSVIKTISALVVNKGSQVGNYLFAKKAVLFVLFLLVVFGLLCLAAIIPKTHIFEGNLTVEELSFTYNGGQEKLFLNSIRGMQTLDVEGIINNEITFIGKFQSTSFSELNNFNKPLKIQLKNSDSKLVIEPNDSKKRSQIDIEELRILPNTKVSELTYQLLKKQHRLNFKLEQNSSQTQSNELKVYLGENPIKVILENYDISGINASQLDKQQPLEFILTPQSKELNLEIKKNNKIYLSAEESSPNDPNQWFQEKFDTKDVYFQRRNRTGDISDDVTVSTIVEGKIRMVEQEREIKANQFLMGEKPDISLDIQRIRNLRIDPKKGIEVRISGKTKQIQIGLDKDFPVSRIQGSWLDGILPRDAIIALFSFGAATLTYLLGFLIENSSKSDSKP
;
A
#
# COMPACT_ATOMS: atom_id res chain seq x y z
N MET A 1 60.54 -51.44 26.22
CA MET A 1 59.49 -50.50 25.74
C MET A 1 58.27 -51.29 25.34
N ALA A 2 57.19 -51.25 26.13
CA ALA A 2 55.89 -51.78 25.76
C ALA A 2 54.83 -50.93 26.48
N HIS A 3 54.25 -49.96 25.77
CA HIS A 3 53.18 -49.12 26.28
C HIS A 3 51.89 -49.96 26.40
N ARG A 4 51.50 -50.32 27.62
CA ARG A 4 50.16 -50.82 27.90
C ARG A 4 49.18 -49.64 27.92
N PRO A 5 48.05 -49.71 27.18
CA PRO A 5 47.06 -48.64 27.18
C PRO A 5 46.28 -48.59 28.52
N PRO A 6 45.76 -47.42 28.91
CA PRO A 6 45.11 -47.24 30.20
C PRO A 6 43.72 -47.92 30.24
N LYS A 7 43.52 -48.76 31.26
CA LYS A 7 42.30 -49.55 31.55
C LYS A 7 41.04 -48.72 31.87
N THR A 8 41.10 -47.39 31.81
CA THR A 8 40.00 -46.48 32.17
C THR A 8 38.98 -46.28 31.05
N LYS A 9 39.35 -46.42 29.77
CA LYS A 9 38.40 -46.25 28.65
C LYS A 9 37.38 -47.39 28.51
N GLN A 10 37.68 -48.59 29.01
CA GLN A 10 36.82 -49.76 28.86
C GLN A 10 35.60 -49.74 29.80
N LYS A 11 35.73 -49.15 31.01
CA LYS A 11 34.62 -49.04 31.97
C LYS A 11 33.61 -47.94 31.61
N LEU A 12 34.07 -46.82 31.05
CA LEU A 12 33.20 -45.72 30.62
C LEU A 12 32.32 -46.10 29.43
N LEU A 13 32.82 -46.89 28.47
CA LEU A 13 32.03 -47.44 27.36
C LEU A 13 30.96 -48.42 27.85
N SER A 14 31.27 -49.27 28.84
CA SER A 14 30.27 -50.21 29.38
C SER A 14 29.13 -49.50 30.14
N PHE A 15 29.45 -48.41 30.84
CA PHE A 15 28.46 -47.61 31.57
C PHE A 15 27.57 -46.79 30.62
N SER A 16 28.15 -46.15 29.60
CA SER A 16 27.38 -45.41 28.60
C SER A 16 26.46 -46.33 27.78
N ILE A 17 26.91 -47.53 27.41
CA ILE A 17 26.08 -48.54 26.74
C ILE A 17 24.94 -49.02 27.66
N TRP A 18 25.17 -49.16 28.96
CA TRP A 18 24.15 -49.54 29.93
C TRP A 18 23.09 -48.44 30.11
N VAL A 19 23.51 -47.17 30.20
CA VAL A 19 22.62 -46.01 30.29
C VAL A 19 21.82 -45.80 28.99
N LEU A 20 22.46 -45.93 27.82
CA LEU A 20 21.79 -45.88 26.52
C LEU A 20 20.77 -47.01 26.35
N ARG A 21 21.07 -48.22 26.83
CA ARG A 21 20.11 -49.33 26.85
C ARG A 21 18.94 -49.07 27.79
N GLY A 22 19.20 -48.44 28.94
CA GLY A 22 18.16 -48.01 29.89
C GLY A 22 17.21 -46.98 29.28
N ILE A 23 17.76 -45.93 28.65
CA ILE A 23 16.99 -44.89 27.95
C ILE A 23 16.21 -45.49 26.77
N TRP A 24 16.85 -46.34 25.97
CA TRP A 24 16.18 -47.00 24.84
C TRP A 24 15.01 -47.89 25.32
N LYS A 25 15.21 -48.67 26.39
CA LYS A 25 14.12 -49.44 27.00
C LYS A 25 12.99 -48.54 27.49
N ALA A 26 13.30 -47.42 28.12
CA ALA A 26 12.30 -46.46 28.58
C ALA A 26 11.49 -45.88 27.41
N ILE A 27 12.16 -45.44 26.34
CA ILE A 27 11.52 -44.92 25.12
C ILE A 27 10.64 -45.98 24.46
N THR A 28 11.12 -47.21 24.30
CA THR A 28 10.33 -48.29 23.71
C THR A 28 9.14 -48.68 24.58
N THR A 29 9.26 -48.58 25.90
CA THR A 29 8.16 -48.88 26.84
C THR A 29 7.10 -47.77 26.79
N ILE A 30 7.52 -46.51 26.72
CA ILE A 30 6.62 -45.36 26.54
C ILE A 30 5.91 -45.43 25.18
N MET A 31 6.64 -45.73 24.10
CA MET A 31 6.03 -45.89 22.77
C MET A 31 5.08 -47.09 22.71
N ALA A 32 5.43 -48.22 23.34
CA ALA A 32 4.51 -49.37 23.45
C ALA A 32 3.26 -49.01 24.26
N TRP A 33 3.41 -48.21 25.32
CA TRP A 33 2.28 -47.70 26.10
C TRP A 33 1.42 -46.73 25.29
N VAL A 34 2.00 -45.78 24.57
CA VAL A 34 1.28 -44.84 23.70
C VAL A 34 0.56 -45.58 22.58
N VAL A 35 1.21 -46.52 21.90
CA VAL A 35 0.59 -47.36 20.87
C VAL A 35 -0.52 -48.23 21.47
N SER A 36 -0.34 -48.77 22.67
CA SER A 36 -1.38 -49.51 23.38
C SER A 36 -2.56 -48.61 23.74
N VAL A 37 -2.34 -47.39 24.22
CA VAL A 37 -3.38 -46.40 24.52
C VAL A 37 -4.13 -46.00 23.25
N ILE A 38 -3.41 -45.70 22.16
CA ILE A 38 -4.02 -45.39 20.86
C ILE A 38 -4.84 -46.58 20.34
N LYS A 39 -4.33 -47.80 20.46
CA LYS A 39 -5.03 -49.02 20.05
C LYS A 39 -6.25 -49.30 20.91
N THR A 40 -6.19 -49.01 22.20
CA THR A 40 -7.32 -49.16 23.12
C THR A 40 -8.37 -48.09 22.84
N ILE A 41 -7.96 -46.84 22.62
CA ILE A 41 -8.85 -45.73 22.24
C ILE A 41 -9.49 -46.01 20.88
N SER A 42 -8.73 -46.46 19.87
CA SER A 42 -9.27 -46.76 18.55
C SER A 42 -10.22 -47.97 18.58
N ALA A 43 -9.89 -49.03 19.32
CA ALA A 43 -10.81 -50.15 19.54
C ALA A 43 -12.07 -49.71 20.29
N LEU A 44 -11.96 -48.81 21.26
CA LEU A 44 -13.10 -48.27 22.01
C LEU A 44 -13.96 -47.36 21.14
N VAL A 45 -13.36 -46.56 20.25
CA VAL A 45 -14.05 -45.73 19.25
C VAL A 45 -14.75 -46.60 18.20
N VAL A 46 -14.11 -47.67 17.74
CA VAL A 46 -14.70 -48.59 16.75
C VAL A 46 -15.85 -49.40 17.37
N ASN A 47 -15.67 -49.92 18.61
CA ASN A 47 -16.70 -50.72 19.29
C ASN A 47 -17.91 -49.86 19.72
N LYS A 48 -17.67 -48.67 20.29
CA LYS A 48 -18.77 -47.73 20.59
C LYS A 48 -19.37 -47.14 19.31
N GLY A 49 -18.57 -46.94 18.27
CA GLY A 49 -19.02 -46.45 16.96
C GLY A 49 -19.94 -47.43 16.24
N SER A 50 -19.63 -48.73 16.28
CA SER A 50 -20.49 -49.78 15.70
C SER A 50 -21.80 -49.93 16.47
N GLN A 51 -21.78 -49.83 17.81
CA GLN A 51 -22.98 -49.81 18.65
C GLN A 51 -23.88 -48.61 18.36
N VAL A 52 -23.31 -47.40 18.27
CA VAL A 52 -24.05 -46.18 17.91
C VAL A 52 -24.59 -46.30 16.48
N GLY A 53 -23.81 -46.84 15.54
CA GLY A 53 -24.24 -47.10 14.17
C GLY A 53 -25.47 -48.01 14.11
N ASN A 54 -25.41 -49.17 14.77
CA ASN A 54 -26.51 -50.13 14.82
C ASN A 54 -27.78 -49.53 15.48
N TYR A 55 -27.61 -48.77 16.56
CA TYR A 55 -28.72 -48.06 17.22
C TYR A 55 -29.39 -47.03 16.28
N LEU A 56 -28.59 -46.25 15.54
CA LEU A 56 -29.09 -45.27 14.59
C LEU A 56 -29.86 -45.93 13.44
N PHE A 57 -29.37 -47.06 12.93
CA PHE A 57 -30.07 -47.85 11.91
C PHE A 57 -31.40 -48.40 12.45
N ALA A 58 -31.41 -48.97 13.65
CA ALA A 58 -32.62 -49.50 14.29
C ALA A 58 -33.68 -48.42 14.54
N LYS A 59 -33.26 -47.18 14.87
CA LYS A 59 -34.16 -46.04 15.11
C LYS A 59 -34.48 -45.21 13.85
N LYS A 60 -34.02 -45.63 12.66
CA LYS A 60 -34.14 -44.85 11.40
C LYS A 60 -33.63 -43.40 11.50
N ALA A 61 -32.72 -43.13 12.44
CA ALA A 61 -32.21 -41.80 12.74
C ALA A 61 -30.88 -41.49 12.01
N VAL A 62 -30.31 -42.46 11.28
CA VAL A 62 -29.06 -42.31 10.52
C VAL A 62 -29.10 -41.08 9.62
N LEU A 63 -30.17 -40.89 8.85
CA LEU A 63 -30.29 -39.78 7.90
C LEU A 63 -30.31 -38.43 8.61
N PHE A 64 -30.98 -38.33 9.77
CA PHE A 64 -31.04 -37.10 10.55
C PHE A 64 -29.68 -36.72 11.14
N VAL A 65 -28.97 -37.69 11.72
CA VAL A 65 -27.62 -37.45 12.29
C VAL A 65 -26.62 -37.13 11.18
N LEU A 66 -26.68 -37.83 10.04
CA LEU A 66 -25.86 -37.52 8.86
C LEU A 66 -26.14 -36.10 8.36
N PHE A 67 -27.41 -35.71 8.25
CA PHE A 67 -27.80 -34.37 7.85
C PHE A 67 -27.21 -33.31 8.79
N LEU A 68 -27.32 -33.49 10.11
CA LEU A 68 -26.72 -32.57 11.08
C LEU A 68 -25.21 -32.47 10.92
N LEU A 69 -24.51 -33.60 10.78
CA LEU A 69 -23.05 -33.61 10.56
C LEU A 69 -22.67 -32.89 9.26
N VAL A 70 -23.43 -33.09 8.19
CA VAL A 70 -23.21 -32.38 6.92
C VAL A 70 -23.45 -30.88 7.10
N VAL A 71 -24.55 -30.47 7.74
CA VAL A 71 -24.86 -29.06 7.96
C VAL A 71 -23.77 -28.38 8.80
N PHE A 72 -23.39 -28.96 9.94
CA PHE A 72 -22.33 -28.40 10.78
C PHE A 72 -20.96 -28.46 10.10
N GLY A 73 -20.67 -29.51 9.34
CA GLY A 73 -19.45 -29.62 8.54
C GLY A 73 -19.36 -28.50 7.49
N LEU A 74 -20.46 -28.23 6.78
CA LEU A 74 -20.54 -27.12 5.81
C LEU A 74 -20.40 -25.76 6.49
N LEU A 75 -20.98 -25.56 7.68
CA LEU A 75 -20.82 -24.33 8.46
C LEU A 75 -19.36 -24.12 8.91
N CYS A 76 -18.70 -25.17 9.39
CA CYS A 76 -17.28 -25.12 9.74
C CYS A 76 -16.42 -24.78 8.52
N LEU A 77 -16.68 -25.40 7.36
CA LEU A 77 -15.98 -25.09 6.12
C LEU A 77 -16.22 -23.63 5.70
N ALA A 78 -17.46 -23.16 5.76
CA ALA A 78 -17.82 -21.79 5.44
C ALA A 78 -17.12 -20.75 6.34
N ALA A 79 -16.79 -21.09 7.59
CA ALA A 79 -16.04 -20.23 8.49
C ALA A 79 -14.53 -20.17 8.22
N ILE A 80 -13.97 -21.14 7.49
CA ILE A 80 -12.53 -21.22 7.24
C ILE A 80 -12.20 -20.77 5.81
N ILE A 81 -13.12 -20.97 4.86
CA ILE A 81 -12.93 -20.58 3.45
C ILE A 81 -12.77 -19.06 3.36
N PRO A 82 -11.61 -18.55 2.91
CA PRO A 82 -11.38 -17.11 2.77
C PRO A 82 -12.26 -16.53 1.67
N LYS A 83 -12.91 -15.40 1.93
CA LYS A 83 -13.73 -14.66 0.96
C LYS A 83 -13.24 -13.22 0.86
N THR A 84 -13.41 -12.62 -0.30
CA THR A 84 -13.05 -11.22 -0.52
C THR A 84 -14.04 -10.31 0.22
N HIS A 85 -13.49 -9.40 1.02
CA HIS A 85 -14.24 -8.41 1.79
C HIS A 85 -13.75 -7.00 1.48
N ILE A 86 -14.62 -6.02 1.74
CA ILE A 86 -14.24 -4.62 1.70
C ILE A 86 -13.41 -4.30 2.94
N PHE A 87 -12.33 -3.58 2.73
CA PHE A 87 -11.57 -2.96 3.81
C PHE A 87 -11.54 -1.45 3.66
N GLU A 88 -11.33 -0.76 4.77
CA GLU A 88 -11.12 0.67 4.83
C GLU A 88 -9.92 0.98 5.71
N GLY A 89 -9.13 1.97 5.32
CA GLY A 89 -7.94 2.38 6.06
C GLY A 89 -7.80 3.88 6.14
N ASN A 90 -7.19 4.35 7.22
CA ASN A 90 -6.74 5.72 7.37
C ASN A 90 -5.27 5.68 7.78
N LEU A 91 -4.39 6.13 6.89
CA LEU A 91 -2.95 6.07 7.09
C LEU A 91 -2.38 7.47 7.00
N THR A 92 -1.28 7.70 7.70
CA THR A 92 -0.41 8.85 7.52
C THR A 92 0.91 8.33 6.96
N VAL A 93 1.36 8.91 5.85
CA VAL A 93 2.48 8.40 5.06
C VAL A 93 3.43 9.52 4.67
N GLU A 94 4.73 9.21 4.60
CA GLU A 94 5.74 10.14 4.11
C GLU A 94 5.69 10.28 2.58
N GLU A 95 5.42 9.16 1.91
CA GLU A 95 5.40 9.02 0.46
C GLU A 95 4.31 8.02 0.04
N LEU A 96 3.60 8.31 -1.04
CA LEU A 96 2.68 7.37 -1.65
C LEU A 96 2.78 7.38 -3.17
N SER A 97 2.45 6.25 -3.77
CA SER A 97 2.32 6.11 -5.23
C SER A 97 1.00 5.43 -5.56
N PHE A 98 0.35 5.83 -6.65
CA PHE A 98 -0.84 5.17 -7.18
C PHE A 98 -1.00 5.39 -8.67
N THR A 99 -1.72 4.51 -9.33
CA THR A 99 -2.18 4.72 -10.70
C THR A 99 -3.66 5.09 -10.68
N TYR A 100 -4.01 6.23 -11.28
CA TYR A 100 -5.40 6.62 -11.43
C TYR A 100 -6.11 5.70 -12.41
N ASN A 101 -7.24 5.13 -12.00
CA ASN A 101 -7.98 4.09 -12.72
C ASN A 101 -9.43 4.49 -13.00
N GLY A 102 -9.77 5.78 -12.90
CA GLY A 102 -11.08 6.29 -13.31
C GLY A 102 -11.23 6.37 -14.84
N GLY A 103 -12.48 6.47 -15.31
CA GLY A 103 -12.79 6.47 -16.75
C GLY A 103 -12.68 7.82 -17.46
N GLN A 104 -12.49 8.91 -16.71
CA GLN A 104 -12.43 10.29 -17.21
C GLN A 104 -11.30 11.05 -16.53
N GLU A 105 -10.90 12.20 -17.07
CA GLU A 105 -9.97 13.10 -16.39
C GLU A 105 -10.46 13.49 -14.98
N LYS A 106 -9.53 13.76 -14.08
CA LYS A 106 -9.84 14.10 -12.70
C LYS A 106 -8.95 15.23 -12.21
N LEU A 107 -9.55 16.21 -11.55
CA LEU A 107 -8.84 17.22 -10.79
C LEU A 107 -8.00 16.53 -9.71
N PHE A 108 -6.68 16.65 -9.78
CA PHE A 108 -5.73 16.12 -8.82
C PHE A 108 -5.31 17.19 -7.82
N LEU A 109 -4.78 18.32 -8.32
CA LEU A 109 -4.53 19.51 -7.52
C LEU A 109 -5.58 20.57 -7.81
N ASN A 110 -6.19 21.08 -6.76
CA ASN A 110 -7.01 22.27 -6.77
C ASN A 110 -6.13 23.53 -6.70
N SER A 111 -6.74 24.71 -6.63
CA SER A 111 -6.00 25.97 -6.60
C SER A 111 -5.03 26.05 -5.41
N ILE A 112 -3.75 26.33 -5.71
CA ILE A 112 -2.71 26.60 -4.72
C ILE A 112 -2.21 28.02 -4.97
N ARG A 113 -2.55 28.92 -4.05
CA ARG A 113 -2.21 30.34 -4.18
C ARG A 113 -0.86 30.69 -3.59
N GLY A 114 -0.20 31.69 -4.17
CA GLY A 114 1.03 32.27 -3.64
C GLY A 114 2.22 31.33 -3.69
N MET A 115 2.39 30.66 -4.83
CA MET A 115 3.52 29.80 -5.14
C MET A 115 4.84 30.57 -5.07
N GLN A 116 5.76 30.07 -4.27
CA GLN A 116 7.15 30.56 -4.20
C GLN A 116 8.02 29.88 -5.24
N THR A 117 7.68 28.65 -5.63
CA THR A 117 8.38 27.95 -6.71
C THR A 117 7.44 26.97 -7.39
N LEU A 118 7.38 27.02 -8.72
CA LEU A 118 6.93 25.94 -9.58
C LEU A 118 8.16 25.45 -10.35
N ASP A 119 8.57 24.21 -10.11
CA ASP A 119 9.68 23.56 -10.80
C ASP A 119 9.13 22.31 -11.50
N VAL A 120 9.24 22.29 -12.83
CA VAL A 120 8.80 21.20 -13.69
C VAL A 120 10.01 20.69 -14.46
N GLU A 121 10.38 19.44 -14.20
CA GLU A 121 11.45 18.72 -14.90
C GLU A 121 10.81 17.66 -15.80
N GLY A 122 11.29 17.55 -17.03
CA GLY A 122 10.82 16.61 -18.04
C GLY A 122 10.26 17.29 -19.28
N ILE A 123 9.49 16.51 -20.04
CA ILE A 123 9.02 16.91 -21.38
C ILE A 123 7.68 17.64 -21.25
N ILE A 124 7.61 18.85 -21.79
CA ILE A 124 6.36 19.61 -21.93
C ILE A 124 5.96 19.57 -23.41
N ASN A 125 4.77 19.06 -23.66
CA ASN A 125 4.35 18.65 -24.99
C ASN A 125 3.89 19.79 -25.89
N ASN A 126 3.36 20.85 -25.28
CA ASN A 126 2.97 22.06 -25.98
C ASN A 126 4.12 23.08 -26.00
N GLU A 127 4.06 23.99 -26.98
CA GLU A 127 4.96 25.14 -27.01
C GLU A 127 4.54 26.14 -25.91
N ILE A 128 5.46 26.38 -24.99
CA ILE A 128 5.29 27.31 -23.89
C ILE A 128 5.47 28.72 -24.45
N THR A 129 4.46 29.57 -24.27
CA THR A 129 4.46 30.93 -24.81
C THR A 129 4.40 31.95 -23.69
N PHE A 130 5.47 32.74 -23.53
CA PHE A 130 5.49 33.88 -22.63
C PHE A 130 5.23 35.17 -23.39
N ILE A 131 4.32 36.01 -22.88
CA ILE A 131 3.97 37.29 -23.47
C ILE A 131 4.17 38.36 -22.41
N GLY A 132 5.06 39.31 -22.68
CA GLY A 132 5.36 40.38 -21.72
C GLY A 132 6.64 41.14 -22.04
N LYS A 133 7.16 41.84 -21.03
CA LYS A 133 8.48 42.50 -21.10
C LYS A 133 9.52 41.60 -20.47
N PHE A 134 10.63 41.40 -21.15
CA PHE A 134 11.71 40.53 -20.70
C PHE A 134 12.92 41.34 -20.25
N GLN A 135 13.61 40.86 -19.21
CA GLN A 135 14.89 41.37 -18.76
C GLN A 135 15.82 40.19 -18.45
N SER A 136 16.96 40.10 -19.13
CA SER A 136 17.97 39.07 -18.95
C SER A 136 19.35 39.70 -18.93
N THR A 137 20.17 39.26 -17.98
CA THR A 137 21.59 39.59 -17.89
C THR A 137 22.44 38.62 -18.70
N SER A 138 22.01 37.36 -18.83
CA SER A 138 22.73 36.31 -19.56
C SER A 138 22.46 36.35 -21.07
N PHE A 139 21.33 36.91 -21.50
CA PHE A 139 20.98 37.01 -22.91
C PHE A 139 20.32 38.36 -23.26
N SER A 140 21.16 39.37 -23.51
CA SER A 140 20.71 40.75 -23.71
C SER A 140 19.80 40.99 -24.91
N GLU A 141 19.84 40.12 -25.94
CA GLU A 141 18.91 40.22 -27.08
C GLU A 141 17.44 40.13 -26.62
N LEU A 142 17.18 39.40 -25.53
CA LEU A 142 15.84 39.26 -24.96
C LEU A 142 15.28 40.59 -24.43
N ASN A 143 16.13 41.51 -23.99
CA ASN A 143 15.71 42.80 -23.40
C ASN A 143 14.97 43.71 -24.39
N ASN A 144 15.28 43.56 -25.67
CA ASN A 144 14.66 44.31 -26.77
C ASN A 144 13.60 43.48 -27.50
N PHE A 145 13.34 42.24 -27.07
CA PHE A 145 12.39 41.35 -27.70
C PHE A 145 10.96 41.74 -27.32
N ASN A 146 10.13 42.01 -28.33
CA ASN A 146 8.77 42.54 -28.18
C ASN A 146 7.69 41.60 -28.76
N LYS A 147 8.05 40.36 -29.08
CA LYS A 147 7.14 39.32 -29.57
C LYS A 147 6.92 38.25 -28.49
N PRO A 148 5.91 37.38 -28.63
CA PRO A 148 5.78 36.21 -27.76
C PRO A 148 7.02 35.32 -27.81
N LEU A 149 7.58 34.99 -26.65
CA LEU A 149 8.70 34.08 -26.50
C LEU A 149 8.18 32.64 -26.50
N LYS A 150 8.60 31.86 -27.48
CA LYS A 150 8.13 30.49 -27.72
C LYS A 150 9.22 29.49 -27.37
N ILE A 151 8.90 28.58 -26.46
CA ILE A 151 9.86 27.65 -25.84
C ILE A 151 9.30 26.23 -25.90
N GLN A 152 10.17 25.27 -26.21
CA GLN A 152 9.83 23.85 -26.24
C GLN A 152 10.78 23.08 -25.33
N LEU A 153 10.24 22.19 -24.48
CA LEU A 153 11.00 21.33 -23.57
C LEU A 153 10.86 19.88 -24.03
N LYS A 154 11.77 19.43 -24.89
CA LYS A 154 11.66 18.14 -25.59
C LYS A 154 12.43 17.00 -24.93
N ASN A 155 13.31 17.31 -23.99
CA ASN A 155 14.21 16.34 -23.40
C ASN A 155 13.72 15.95 -21.99
N SER A 156 14.06 14.74 -21.55
CA SER A 156 13.63 14.22 -20.24
C SER A 156 14.28 14.94 -19.06
N ASP A 157 15.40 15.62 -19.30
CA ASP A 157 16.16 16.46 -18.38
C ASP A 157 15.92 17.96 -18.63
N SER A 158 14.97 18.33 -19.52
CA SER A 158 14.53 19.72 -19.66
C SER A 158 13.92 20.22 -18.35
N LYS A 159 14.12 21.49 -18.04
CA LYS A 159 13.64 22.08 -16.79
C LYS A 159 13.02 23.45 -17.00
N LEU A 160 11.90 23.70 -16.33
CA LEU A 160 11.25 25.01 -16.21
C LEU A 160 11.07 25.33 -14.73
N VAL A 161 11.63 26.45 -14.30
CA VAL A 161 11.40 26.99 -12.96
C VAL A 161 10.76 28.36 -13.08
N ILE A 162 9.68 28.59 -12.33
CA ILE A 162 8.99 29.86 -12.19
C ILE A 162 8.92 30.23 -10.72
N GLU A 163 9.41 31.42 -10.39
CA GLU A 163 9.44 31.95 -9.02
C GLU A 163 9.17 33.47 -9.02
N PRO A 164 8.69 34.05 -7.90
CA PRO A 164 8.54 35.50 -7.81
C PRO A 164 9.93 36.16 -7.89
N ASN A 165 10.05 37.25 -8.65
CA ASN A 165 11.33 37.98 -8.75
C ASN A 165 11.78 38.58 -7.40
N ASP A 166 10.83 38.91 -6.52
CA ASP A 166 11.07 39.38 -5.16
C ASP A 166 10.41 38.43 -4.16
N SER A 167 11.21 37.53 -3.58
CA SER A 167 10.78 36.53 -2.60
C SER A 167 10.32 37.11 -1.27
N LYS A 168 10.49 38.42 -1.03
CA LYS A 168 9.99 39.09 0.18
C LYS A 168 8.54 39.57 0.03
N LYS A 169 8.05 39.66 -1.22
CA LYS A 169 6.67 40.05 -1.50
C LYS A 169 5.81 38.81 -1.65
N ARG A 170 4.53 38.97 -1.31
CA ARG A 170 3.54 37.93 -1.54
C ARG A 170 3.48 37.60 -3.03
N SER A 171 3.73 36.33 -3.36
CA SER A 171 3.63 35.85 -4.73
C SER A 171 2.19 35.91 -5.23
N GLN A 172 2.05 36.21 -6.53
CA GLN A 172 0.80 36.14 -7.28
C GLN A 172 0.77 34.92 -8.22
N ILE A 173 1.82 34.11 -8.20
CA ILE A 173 1.88 32.88 -8.99
C ILE A 173 0.97 31.87 -8.29
N ASP A 174 -0.02 31.35 -8.99
CA ASP A 174 -0.96 30.37 -8.47
C ASP A 174 -0.98 29.14 -9.38
N ILE A 175 -1.06 27.95 -8.79
CA ILE A 175 -1.59 26.80 -9.51
C ILE A 175 -3.10 26.96 -9.51
N GLU A 176 -3.72 26.94 -10.68
CA GLU A 176 -5.19 26.99 -10.79
C GLU A 176 -5.76 25.58 -10.65
N GLU A 177 -5.24 24.64 -11.45
CA GLU A 177 -5.58 23.23 -11.36
C GLU A 177 -4.51 22.34 -12.02
N LEU A 178 -4.41 21.10 -11.55
CA LEU A 178 -3.77 20.01 -12.25
C LEU A 178 -4.78 18.90 -12.47
N ARG A 179 -5.06 18.55 -13.74
CA ARG A 179 -5.93 17.43 -14.11
C ARG A 179 -5.10 16.25 -14.59
N ILE A 180 -5.39 15.07 -14.03
CA ILE A 180 -4.77 13.82 -14.44
C ILE A 180 -5.73 12.96 -15.27
N LEU A 181 -5.19 12.34 -16.31
CA LEU A 181 -5.92 11.44 -17.20
C LEU A 181 -5.93 10.00 -16.68
N PRO A 182 -6.91 9.16 -17.10
CA PRO A 182 -6.92 7.73 -16.81
C PRO A 182 -5.57 7.07 -17.09
N ASN A 183 -5.17 6.13 -16.22
CA ASN A 183 -3.89 5.41 -16.25
C ASN A 183 -2.63 6.28 -16.02
N THR A 184 -2.78 7.54 -15.59
CA THR A 184 -1.65 8.32 -15.09
C THR A 184 -1.22 7.75 -13.74
N LYS A 185 0.06 7.41 -13.63
CA LYS A 185 0.70 7.04 -12.38
C LYS A 185 1.25 8.30 -11.72
N VAL A 186 0.81 8.53 -10.48
CA VAL A 186 1.39 9.51 -9.57
C VAL A 186 2.34 8.76 -8.67
N SER A 187 3.64 9.06 -8.77
CA SER A 187 4.68 8.42 -7.95
C SER A 187 5.44 9.46 -7.13
N GLU A 188 6.11 8.98 -6.07
CA GLU A 188 6.92 9.83 -5.18
C GLU A 188 6.14 11.04 -4.62
N LEU A 189 4.82 10.89 -4.41
CA LEU A 189 3.99 11.97 -3.85
C LEU A 189 4.35 12.14 -2.38
N THR A 190 4.97 13.27 -2.08
CA THR A 190 5.56 13.60 -0.78
C THR A 190 5.19 15.03 -0.39
N TYR A 191 5.02 15.25 0.91
CA TYR A 191 4.77 16.56 1.48
C TYR A 191 5.70 16.82 2.66
N GLN A 192 6.23 18.05 2.75
CA GLN A 192 7.03 18.51 3.89
C GLN A 192 6.75 19.98 4.20
N LEU A 193 6.70 20.33 5.49
CA LEU A 193 6.76 21.72 5.96
C LEU A 193 8.20 22.04 6.38
N LEU A 194 8.93 22.79 5.56
CA LEU A 194 10.32 23.18 5.82
C LEU A 194 10.45 24.70 5.87
N LYS A 195 11.02 25.24 6.96
CA LYS A 195 11.29 26.68 7.12
C LYS A 195 10.06 27.56 6.79
N LYS A 196 8.87 27.19 7.28
CA LYS A 196 7.58 27.87 6.98
C LYS A 196 7.18 27.86 5.51
N GLN A 197 7.62 26.86 4.75
CA GLN A 197 7.20 26.62 3.38
C GLN A 197 6.62 25.22 3.26
N HIS A 198 5.39 25.16 2.75
CA HIS A 198 4.80 23.92 2.30
C HIS A 198 5.48 23.49 1.01
N ARG A 199 5.96 22.24 0.96
CA ARG A 199 6.61 21.67 -0.20
C ARG A 199 5.90 20.40 -0.60
N LEU A 200 5.48 20.34 -1.86
CA LEU A 200 4.87 19.17 -2.48
C LEU A 200 5.73 18.73 -3.64
N ASN A 201 6.09 17.44 -3.68
CA ASN A 201 6.83 16.85 -4.78
C ASN A 201 6.12 15.58 -5.24
N PHE A 202 6.04 15.38 -6.54
CA PHE A 202 5.51 14.16 -7.15
C PHE A 202 6.01 14.02 -8.58
N LYS A 203 5.88 12.81 -9.11
CA LYS A 203 6.12 12.49 -10.51
C LYS A 203 4.81 12.06 -11.16
N LEU A 204 4.60 12.54 -12.39
CA LEU A 204 3.55 12.06 -13.26
C LEU A 204 4.19 11.17 -14.32
N GLU A 205 3.71 9.94 -14.43
CA GLU A 205 4.12 8.99 -15.45
C GLU A 205 2.86 8.55 -16.21
N GLN A 206 2.81 8.81 -17.52
CA GLN A 206 1.76 8.26 -18.38
C GLN A 206 2.27 7.11 -19.24
N ASN A 207 1.34 6.25 -19.67
CA ASN A 207 1.65 5.20 -20.61
C ASN A 207 1.99 5.80 -21.98
N SER A 208 3.05 5.31 -22.63
CA SER A 208 3.55 5.81 -23.92
C SER A 208 2.53 5.68 -25.06
N SER A 209 1.52 4.81 -24.92
CA SER A 209 0.43 4.65 -25.90
C SER A 209 -0.66 5.73 -25.81
N GLN A 210 -0.69 6.53 -24.75
CA GLN A 210 -1.70 7.57 -24.55
C GLN A 210 -1.39 8.79 -25.41
N THR A 211 -2.38 9.34 -26.12
CA THR A 211 -2.17 10.48 -27.03
C THR A 211 -2.36 11.83 -26.35
N GLN A 212 -3.28 11.89 -25.40
CA GLN A 212 -3.62 13.07 -24.60
C GLN A 212 -2.61 13.33 -23.48
N SER A 213 -2.48 14.57 -23.05
CA SER A 213 -1.57 15.03 -22.00
C SER A 213 -2.34 15.38 -20.72
N ASN A 214 -1.73 15.21 -19.55
CA ASN A 214 -2.23 15.86 -18.32
C ASN A 214 -2.08 17.39 -18.47
N GLU A 215 -2.96 18.16 -17.87
CA GLU A 215 -2.96 19.63 -17.99
C GLU A 215 -2.68 20.27 -16.62
N LEU A 216 -1.63 21.08 -16.56
CA LEU A 216 -1.32 21.95 -15.43
C LEU A 216 -1.57 23.40 -15.83
N LYS A 217 -2.54 24.04 -15.17
CA LYS A 217 -2.89 25.45 -15.39
C LYS A 217 -2.28 26.33 -14.31
N VAL A 218 -1.58 27.37 -14.74
CA VAL A 218 -0.82 28.27 -13.88
C VAL A 218 -1.21 29.71 -14.19
N TYR A 219 -1.51 30.46 -13.13
CA TYR A 219 -1.67 31.90 -13.20
C TYR A 219 -0.38 32.57 -12.76
N LEU A 220 0.21 33.41 -13.61
CA LEU A 220 1.50 34.07 -13.40
C LEU A 220 1.41 35.37 -12.60
N GLY A 221 0.22 35.97 -12.51
CA GLY A 221 0.01 37.29 -11.90
C GLY A 221 0.44 38.46 -12.79
N GLU A 222 0.55 39.64 -12.16
CA GLU A 222 0.94 40.91 -12.80
C GLU A 222 2.36 41.35 -12.42
N ASN A 223 2.85 40.88 -11.28
CA ASN A 223 4.18 41.21 -10.80
C ASN A 223 5.27 40.55 -11.65
N PRO A 224 6.47 41.14 -11.73
CA PRO A 224 7.61 40.49 -12.37
C PRO A 224 7.93 39.13 -11.71
N ILE A 225 8.10 38.12 -12.55
CA ILE A 225 8.49 36.76 -12.17
C ILE A 225 9.85 36.43 -12.76
N LYS A 226 10.60 35.57 -12.10
CA LYS A 226 11.82 35.00 -12.62
C LYS A 226 11.52 33.65 -13.25
N VAL A 227 12.05 33.43 -14.45
CA VAL A 227 11.93 32.19 -15.21
C VAL A 227 13.33 31.65 -15.47
N ILE A 228 13.55 30.38 -15.17
CA ILE A 228 14.79 29.65 -15.45
C ILE A 228 14.46 28.45 -16.34
N LEU A 229 15.26 28.26 -17.39
CA LEU A 229 15.10 27.19 -18.35
C LEU A 229 16.40 26.42 -18.55
N GLU A 230 16.31 25.10 -18.57
CA GLU A 230 17.43 24.20 -18.89
C GLU A 230 17.02 23.23 -20.00
N ASN A 231 17.99 22.90 -20.87
CA ASN A 231 17.83 22.01 -22.01
C ASN A 231 16.56 22.29 -22.84
N TYR A 232 16.41 23.53 -23.29
CA TYR A 232 15.25 24.06 -23.99
C TYR A 232 15.56 24.38 -25.46
N ASP A 233 14.52 24.36 -26.29
CA ASP A 233 14.54 24.94 -27.63
C ASP A 233 13.77 26.25 -27.61
N ILE A 234 14.34 27.31 -28.17
CA ILE A 234 13.72 28.62 -28.30
C ILE A 234 13.52 28.97 -29.77
N SER A 235 12.35 29.51 -30.12
CA SER A 235 12.05 29.93 -31.49
C SER A 235 11.76 31.43 -31.55
N GLY A 236 12.07 32.04 -32.70
CA GLY A 236 11.83 33.47 -32.96
C GLY A 236 12.94 34.43 -32.50
N ILE A 237 14.03 33.93 -31.92
CA ILE A 237 15.24 34.71 -31.57
C ILE A 237 16.48 34.01 -32.13
N ASN A 238 17.57 34.77 -32.33
CA ASN A 238 18.85 34.24 -32.78
C ASN A 238 19.52 33.37 -31.69
N ALA A 239 19.11 32.11 -31.64
CA ALA A 239 19.58 31.14 -30.64
C ALA A 239 21.09 30.82 -30.73
N SER A 240 21.80 31.29 -31.76
CA SER A 240 23.24 31.04 -31.93
C SER A 240 24.11 31.72 -30.87
N GLN A 241 23.62 32.76 -30.21
CA GLN A 241 24.33 33.47 -29.13
C GLN A 241 24.06 32.91 -27.73
N LEU A 242 23.12 31.96 -27.60
CA LEU A 242 22.83 31.33 -26.32
C LEU A 242 23.92 30.30 -26.01
N ASP A 243 24.52 30.43 -24.82
CA ASP A 243 25.33 29.37 -24.26
C ASP A 243 24.41 28.22 -23.82
N LYS A 244 24.37 27.16 -24.64
CA LYS A 244 23.56 25.97 -24.36
C LYS A 244 24.03 25.18 -23.14
N GLN A 245 25.19 25.50 -22.57
CA GLN A 245 25.69 24.87 -21.35
C GLN A 245 25.19 25.54 -20.06
N GLN A 246 24.60 26.74 -20.17
CA GLN A 246 24.09 27.48 -19.02
C GLN A 246 22.55 27.55 -19.04
N PRO A 247 21.89 27.55 -17.87
CA PRO A 247 20.47 27.85 -17.79
C PRO A 247 20.16 29.24 -18.35
N LEU A 248 19.08 29.37 -19.10
CA LEU A 248 18.56 30.68 -19.50
C LEU A 248 17.70 31.23 -18.37
N GLU A 249 18.16 32.34 -17.80
CA GLU A 249 17.46 33.08 -16.77
C GLU A 249 16.99 34.44 -17.30
N PHE A 250 15.73 34.76 -17.04
CA PHE A 250 15.17 36.08 -17.32
C PHE A 250 14.03 36.43 -16.36
N ILE A 251 13.83 37.72 -16.19
CA ILE A 251 12.66 38.30 -15.51
C ILE A 251 11.61 38.59 -16.58
N LEU A 252 10.41 38.09 -16.37
CA LEU A 252 9.22 38.39 -17.17
C LEU A 252 8.31 39.31 -16.37
N THR A 253 7.92 40.44 -16.94
CA THR A 253 6.72 41.17 -16.51
C THR A 253 5.54 40.71 -17.37
N PRO A 254 4.62 39.86 -16.84
CA PRO A 254 3.60 39.20 -17.66
C PRO A 254 2.59 40.20 -18.24
N GLN A 255 2.26 40.03 -19.52
CA GLN A 255 1.08 40.65 -20.16
C GLN A 255 -0.05 39.63 -20.31
N SER A 256 0.31 38.38 -20.65
CA SER A 256 -0.58 37.23 -20.48
C SER A 256 -0.34 36.63 -19.11
N LYS A 257 -1.43 36.38 -18.37
CA LYS A 257 -1.38 35.87 -17.00
C LYS A 257 -1.53 34.35 -16.95
N GLU A 258 -2.01 33.73 -18.01
CA GLU A 258 -2.27 32.30 -18.07
C GLU A 258 -1.09 31.57 -18.71
N LEU A 259 -0.72 30.43 -18.12
CA LEU A 259 0.25 29.49 -18.63
C LEU A 259 -0.26 28.06 -18.45
N ASN A 260 -0.46 27.36 -19.56
CA ASN A 260 -0.91 25.98 -19.57
C ASN A 260 0.25 25.07 -19.99
N LEU A 261 0.50 24.03 -19.20
CA LEU A 261 1.56 23.05 -19.45
C LEU A 261 0.95 21.67 -19.70
N GLU A 262 1.24 21.10 -20.87
CA GLU A 262 0.82 19.76 -21.25
C GLU A 262 1.88 18.72 -20.86
N ILE A 263 1.56 17.88 -19.88
CA ILE A 263 2.46 16.91 -19.28
C ILE A 263 2.10 15.50 -19.77
N LYS A 264 2.94 14.93 -20.64
CA LYS A 264 2.67 13.62 -21.26
C LYS A 264 3.60 12.49 -20.82
N LYS A 265 4.82 12.82 -20.41
CA LYS A 265 5.85 11.81 -20.11
C LYS A 265 6.15 11.80 -18.62
N ASN A 266 7.24 11.15 -18.26
CA ASN A 266 7.78 11.20 -16.91
C ASN A 266 8.19 12.64 -16.61
N ASN A 267 7.39 13.33 -15.81
CA ASN A 267 7.64 14.70 -15.38
C ASN A 267 7.67 14.74 -13.87
N LYS A 268 8.73 15.32 -13.31
CA LYS A 268 8.83 15.60 -11.88
C LYS A 268 8.37 17.03 -11.63
N ILE A 269 7.49 17.20 -10.66
CA ILE A 269 6.89 18.47 -10.32
C ILE A 269 7.18 18.75 -8.85
N TYR A 270 7.81 19.88 -8.60
CA TYR A 270 8.08 20.42 -7.28
C TYR A 270 7.36 21.76 -7.12
N LEU A 271 6.55 21.84 -6.07
CA LEU A 271 5.74 22.99 -5.73
C LEU A 271 6.15 23.47 -4.33
N SER A 272 6.34 24.77 -4.17
CA SER A 272 6.46 25.37 -2.84
C SER A 272 5.57 26.59 -2.67
N ALA A 273 4.95 26.71 -1.49
CA ALA A 273 4.10 27.83 -1.10
C ALA A 273 4.43 28.25 0.34
N GLU A 274 4.23 29.51 0.68
CA GLU A 274 4.41 29.98 2.07
C GLU A 274 3.36 29.38 3.01
N GLU A 275 3.74 29.13 4.27
CA GLU A 275 2.82 28.71 5.33
C GLU A 275 1.73 29.77 5.61
N SER A 276 2.05 31.04 5.41
CA SER A 276 1.10 32.16 5.47
C SER A 276 0.21 32.31 4.23
N SER A 277 0.29 31.39 3.26
CA SER A 277 -0.59 31.40 2.10
C SER A 277 -2.06 31.33 2.54
N PRO A 278 -2.98 32.07 1.87
CA PRO A 278 -4.40 32.07 2.22
C PRO A 278 -5.09 30.70 2.04
N ASN A 279 -4.48 29.76 1.32
CA ASN A 279 -5.09 28.46 1.03
C ASN A 279 -4.65 27.43 2.06
N ASP A 280 -5.62 26.80 2.71
CA ASP A 280 -5.41 25.63 3.57
C ASP A 280 -4.82 24.48 2.73
N PRO A 281 -3.61 23.97 3.07
CA PRO A 281 -3.02 22.80 2.39
C PRO A 281 -3.94 21.58 2.34
N ASN A 282 -4.86 21.44 3.30
CA ASN A 282 -5.84 20.36 3.31
C ASN A 282 -6.84 20.40 2.15
N GLN A 283 -6.89 21.49 1.39
CA GLN A 283 -7.76 21.67 0.23
C GLN A 283 -7.03 21.51 -1.10
N TRP A 284 -5.72 21.22 -1.08
CA TRP A 284 -4.93 21.08 -2.31
C TRP A 284 -5.33 19.89 -3.14
N PHE A 285 -5.76 18.79 -2.52
CA PHE A 285 -6.19 17.60 -3.23
C PHE A 285 -7.70 17.51 -3.35
N GLN A 286 -8.17 17.04 -4.49
CA GLN A 286 -9.58 16.68 -4.65
C GLN A 286 -9.89 15.38 -3.91
N GLU A 287 -11.14 15.22 -3.48
CA GLU A 287 -11.59 13.95 -2.91
C GLU A 287 -11.87 12.89 -3.98
N LYS A 288 -11.71 11.62 -3.57
CA LYS A 288 -12.11 10.40 -4.31
C LYS A 288 -11.38 10.20 -5.64
N PHE A 289 -10.33 9.39 -5.60
CA PHE A 289 -9.65 8.82 -6.76
C PHE A 289 -9.93 7.32 -6.82
N ASP A 290 -10.43 6.84 -7.96
CA ASP A 290 -10.41 5.41 -8.24
C ASP A 290 -8.99 5.03 -8.66
N THR A 291 -8.44 4.00 -8.03
CA THR A 291 -7.01 3.69 -8.08
C THR A 291 -6.74 2.21 -8.35
N LYS A 292 -5.53 1.95 -8.80
CA LYS A 292 -4.85 0.65 -8.76
C LYS A 292 -3.38 0.88 -8.42
N ASP A 293 -2.65 -0.20 -8.14
CA ASP A 293 -1.20 -0.15 -7.92
C ASP A 293 -0.79 0.88 -6.85
N VAL A 294 -1.50 0.86 -5.72
CA VAL A 294 -1.23 1.78 -4.60
C VAL A 294 -0.11 1.22 -3.73
N TYR A 295 0.91 2.04 -3.48
CA TYR A 295 2.09 1.69 -2.71
C TYR A 295 2.40 2.74 -1.65
N PHE A 296 2.72 2.27 -0.44
CA PHE A 296 3.23 3.07 0.67
C PHE A 296 4.66 2.62 1.01
N GLN A 297 5.51 2.61 -0.01
CA GLN A 297 6.88 2.16 0.09
C GLN A 297 7.74 2.91 -0.91
N ARG A 298 9.02 3.08 -0.57
CA ARG A 298 10.05 3.62 -1.46
C ARG A 298 11.18 2.62 -1.62
N ARG A 299 11.92 2.71 -2.73
CA ARG A 299 13.18 1.98 -2.89
C ARG A 299 14.31 2.85 -2.40
N ASN A 300 15.05 2.35 -1.41
CA ASN A 300 16.30 2.95 -0.99
C ASN A 300 17.42 2.42 -1.89
N ARG A 301 17.87 3.25 -2.83
CA ARG A 301 18.90 2.88 -3.80
C ARG A 301 20.28 3.17 -3.23
N THR A 302 21.12 2.15 -3.17
CA THR A 302 22.52 2.26 -2.70
C THR A 302 23.51 2.47 -3.86
N GLY A 303 23.04 2.43 -5.10
CA GLY A 303 23.85 2.56 -6.33
C GLY A 303 24.06 1.24 -7.06
N ASP A 304 23.97 0.11 -6.35
CA ASP A 304 23.87 -1.24 -6.92
C ASP A 304 22.41 -1.73 -6.81
N ILE A 305 21.82 -2.14 -7.94
CA ILE A 305 20.42 -2.59 -8.01
C ILE A 305 20.20 -3.86 -7.18
N SER A 306 21.25 -4.67 -6.96
CA SER A 306 21.15 -5.89 -6.15
C SER A 306 21.00 -5.62 -4.65
N ASP A 307 21.40 -4.43 -4.21
CA ASP A 307 21.34 -3.99 -2.81
C ASP A 307 20.14 -3.04 -2.53
N ASP A 308 19.26 -2.82 -3.51
CA ASP A 308 18.07 -1.97 -3.37
C ASP A 308 17.14 -2.54 -2.29
N VAL A 309 16.95 -1.80 -1.19
CA VAL A 309 16.03 -2.20 -0.11
C VAL A 309 14.71 -1.46 -0.27
N THR A 310 13.61 -2.20 -0.20
CA THR A 310 12.27 -1.59 -0.12
C THR A 310 11.96 -1.23 1.31
N VAL A 311 11.54 0.02 1.55
CA VAL A 311 11.24 0.54 2.89
C VAL A 311 9.80 1.05 2.91
N SER A 312 9.05 0.72 3.97
CA SER A 312 7.71 1.28 4.18
C SER A 312 7.80 2.78 4.47
N THR A 313 6.83 3.52 3.96
CA THR A 313 6.69 4.98 4.16
C THR A 313 5.51 5.31 5.08
N ILE A 314 4.88 4.29 5.68
CA ILE A 314 3.78 4.48 6.63
C ILE A 314 4.34 4.96 7.95
N VAL A 315 3.84 6.10 8.43
CA VAL A 315 4.17 6.67 9.74
C VAL A 315 3.26 6.09 10.82
N GLU A 316 1.97 6.03 10.55
CA GLU A 316 0.96 5.46 11.46
C GLU A 316 -0.35 5.26 10.71
N GLY A 317 -1.27 4.50 11.30
CA GLY A 317 -2.62 4.42 10.78
C GLY A 317 -3.44 3.29 11.37
N LYS A 318 -4.63 3.12 10.80
CA LYS A 318 -5.55 2.05 11.14
C LYS A 318 -6.14 1.44 9.89
N ILE A 319 -6.37 0.14 9.93
CA ILE A 319 -7.02 -0.62 8.87
C ILE A 319 -8.12 -1.47 9.48
N ARG A 320 -9.28 -1.49 8.81
CA ARG A 320 -10.46 -2.24 9.25
C ARG A 320 -10.96 -3.14 8.13
N MET A 321 -11.27 -4.38 8.48
CA MET A 321 -11.95 -5.36 7.62
C MET A 321 -12.71 -6.35 8.51
N VAL A 322 -13.91 -6.79 8.09
CA VAL A 322 -14.72 -7.81 8.81
C VAL A 322 -14.84 -7.58 10.33
N GLU A 323 -15.23 -6.36 10.72
CA GLU A 323 -15.38 -5.93 12.13
C GLU A 323 -14.09 -6.00 12.98
N GLN A 324 -12.94 -6.27 12.35
CA GLN A 324 -11.64 -6.22 12.99
C GLN A 324 -10.91 -4.95 12.58
N GLU A 325 -10.39 -4.23 13.57
CA GLU A 325 -9.48 -3.10 13.37
C GLU A 325 -8.07 -3.51 13.81
N ARG A 326 -7.07 -3.05 13.07
CA ARG A 326 -5.66 -3.16 13.44
C ARG A 326 -4.99 -1.80 13.27
N GLU A 327 -4.16 -1.46 14.26
CA GLU A 327 -3.26 -0.34 14.17
C GLU A 327 -2.03 -0.72 13.33
N ILE A 328 -1.54 0.23 12.55
CA ILE A 328 -0.32 0.14 11.76
C ILE A 328 0.65 1.16 12.35
N LYS A 329 1.83 0.69 12.75
CA LYS A 329 2.87 1.53 13.34
C LYS A 329 3.88 1.96 12.27
N ALA A 330 4.72 2.92 12.63
CA ALA A 330 5.78 3.43 11.78
C ALA A 330 6.62 2.30 11.17
N ASN A 331 6.95 2.47 9.88
CA ASN A 331 7.78 1.56 9.08
C ASN A 331 7.21 0.15 8.90
N GLN A 332 5.96 -0.12 9.30
CA GLN A 332 5.31 -1.39 9.00
C GLN A 332 4.76 -1.38 7.56
N PHE A 333 4.88 -2.51 6.88
CA PHE A 333 4.25 -2.78 5.59
C PHE A 333 2.78 -3.13 5.76
N LEU A 334 1.95 -2.66 4.84
CA LEU A 334 0.56 -3.07 4.68
C LEU A 334 0.45 -3.95 3.42
N MET A 335 0.06 -5.21 3.59
CA MET A 335 0.14 -6.23 2.54
C MET A 335 -1.17 -6.99 2.38
N GLY A 336 -1.40 -7.54 1.19
CA GLY A 336 -2.55 -8.39 0.87
C GLY A 336 -2.30 -9.88 1.09
N GLU A 337 -2.92 -10.70 0.24
CA GLU A 337 -2.73 -12.16 0.21
C GLU A 337 -1.29 -12.55 -0.12
N LYS A 338 -0.66 -11.82 -1.06
CA LYS A 338 0.74 -12.00 -1.47
C LYS A 338 1.54 -10.75 -1.07
N PRO A 339 2.64 -10.88 -0.31
CA PRO A 339 3.42 -9.72 0.18
C PRO A 339 4.00 -8.83 -0.93
N ASP A 340 4.35 -9.42 -2.08
CA ASP A 340 4.99 -8.71 -3.19
C ASP A 340 4.01 -8.02 -4.16
N ILE A 341 2.71 -8.29 -4.01
CA ILE A 341 1.67 -7.66 -4.82
C ILE A 341 1.01 -6.56 -3.99
N SER A 342 0.78 -5.41 -4.61
CA SER A 342 0.02 -4.33 -4.00
C SER A 342 -1.32 -4.84 -3.46
N LEU A 343 -1.69 -4.35 -2.28
CA LEU A 343 -3.04 -4.54 -1.78
C LEU A 343 -4.02 -3.91 -2.78
N ASP A 344 -5.13 -4.59 -3.11
CA ASP A 344 -6.14 -4.11 -4.07
C ASP A 344 -6.95 -2.94 -3.47
N ILE A 345 -6.29 -1.77 -3.43
CA ILE A 345 -6.83 -0.48 -3.04
C ILE A 345 -7.49 0.13 -4.28
N GLN A 346 -8.80 -0.04 -4.35
CA GLN A 346 -9.62 0.39 -5.49
C GLN A 346 -9.93 1.89 -5.44
N ARG A 347 -9.83 2.52 -4.26
CA ARG A 347 -10.16 3.93 -4.08
C ARG A 347 -9.36 4.59 -2.97
N ILE A 348 -8.77 5.74 -3.29
CA ILE A 348 -8.35 6.73 -2.31
C ILE A 348 -9.51 7.70 -2.12
N ARG A 349 -10.17 7.65 -0.97
CA ARG A 349 -11.34 8.47 -0.66
C ARG A 349 -10.97 9.91 -0.37
N ASN A 350 -9.83 10.12 0.26
CA ASN A 350 -9.38 11.45 0.69
C ASN A 350 -7.85 11.49 0.78
N LEU A 351 -7.28 12.61 0.36
CA LEU A 351 -5.87 12.97 0.56
C LEU A 351 -5.84 14.30 1.29
N ARG A 352 -5.16 14.35 2.44
CA ARG A 352 -5.00 15.57 3.24
C ARG A 352 -3.55 15.71 3.67
N ILE A 353 -3.20 16.93 4.04
CA ILE A 353 -1.84 17.27 4.44
C ILE A 353 -1.81 17.31 5.97
N ASP A 354 -0.94 16.50 6.58
CA ASP A 354 -0.53 16.69 7.97
C ASP A 354 0.82 17.44 7.95
N PRO A 355 0.85 18.74 8.33
CA PRO A 355 2.06 19.56 8.35
C PRO A 355 3.25 18.93 9.08
N LYS A 356 3.01 18.04 10.05
CA LYS A 356 4.04 17.43 10.89
C LYS A 356 4.43 16.03 10.44
N LYS A 357 3.54 15.30 9.79
CA LYS A 357 3.72 13.85 9.53
C LYS A 357 3.73 13.47 8.04
N GLY A 358 3.25 14.32 7.13
CA GLY A 358 3.22 14.02 5.70
C GLY A 358 1.80 14.08 5.13
N ILE A 359 1.36 12.98 4.52
CA ILE A 359 0.07 12.91 3.82
C ILE A 359 -0.85 11.93 4.56
N GLU A 360 -2.02 12.40 4.94
CA GLU A 360 -3.12 11.54 5.39
C GLU A 360 -3.87 10.98 4.17
N VAL A 361 -4.02 9.67 4.13
CA VAL A 361 -4.67 8.95 3.04
C VAL A 361 -5.76 8.03 3.59
N ARG A 362 -7.01 8.29 3.19
CA ARG A 362 -8.14 7.40 3.46
C ARG A 362 -8.35 6.48 2.28
N ILE A 363 -8.17 5.18 2.48
CA ILE A 363 -8.26 4.17 1.43
C ILE A 363 -9.45 3.24 1.64
N SER A 364 -9.91 2.65 0.54
CA SER A 364 -10.80 1.49 0.58
C SER A 364 -10.51 0.58 -0.59
N GLY A 365 -10.70 -0.72 -0.37
CA GLY A 365 -10.40 -1.73 -1.37
C GLY A 365 -11.04 -3.06 -1.03
N LYS A 366 -10.59 -4.11 -1.71
CA LYS A 366 -11.11 -5.46 -1.51
C LYS A 366 -9.97 -6.46 -1.37
N THR A 367 -10.05 -7.35 -0.40
CA THR A 367 -9.07 -8.43 -0.24
C THR A 367 -9.67 -9.57 0.58
N LYS A 368 -9.13 -10.78 0.48
CA LYS A 368 -9.45 -11.84 1.44
C LYS A 368 -8.71 -11.66 2.76
N GLN A 369 -7.59 -10.95 2.70
CA GLN A 369 -6.63 -10.90 3.79
C GLN A 369 -5.80 -9.63 3.79
N ILE A 370 -5.52 -9.13 5.00
CA ILE A 370 -4.60 -8.03 5.28
C ILE A 370 -3.51 -8.54 6.20
N GLN A 371 -2.26 -8.20 5.91
CA GLN A 371 -1.09 -8.50 6.73
C GLN A 371 -0.35 -7.21 7.06
N ILE A 372 0.19 -7.14 8.27
CA ILE A 372 0.99 -6.02 8.76
C ILE A 372 2.27 -6.60 9.36
N GLY A 373 3.43 -6.05 8.98
CA GLY A 373 4.74 -6.56 9.39
C GLY A 373 5.83 -5.50 9.26
N LEU A 374 6.90 -5.60 10.05
CA LEU A 374 8.11 -4.79 9.81
C LEU A 374 8.91 -5.32 8.61
N ASP A 375 8.69 -6.59 8.28
CA ASP A 375 9.25 -7.29 7.13
C ASP A 375 8.09 -7.90 6.34
N LYS A 376 8.22 -7.95 5.02
CA LYS A 376 7.24 -8.56 4.12
C LYS A 376 7.16 -10.07 4.29
N ASP A 377 8.27 -10.69 4.63
CA ASP A 377 8.37 -12.15 4.82
C ASP A 377 7.87 -12.59 6.20
N PHE A 378 7.87 -11.67 7.18
CA PHE A 378 7.52 -11.94 8.57
C PHE A 378 6.40 -11.02 9.08
N PRO A 379 5.14 -11.23 8.62
CA PRO A 379 3.99 -10.48 9.10
C PRO A 379 3.73 -10.76 10.58
N VAL A 380 3.52 -9.71 11.38
CA VAL A 380 3.27 -9.81 12.83
C VAL A 380 1.78 -9.74 13.18
N SER A 381 0.95 -9.28 12.25
CA SER A 381 -0.49 -9.14 12.44
C SER A 381 -1.25 -9.45 11.14
N ARG A 382 -2.42 -10.06 11.29
CA ARG A 382 -3.26 -10.53 10.18
C ARG A 382 -4.74 -10.23 10.46
N ILE A 383 -5.45 -9.78 9.43
CA ILE A 383 -6.91 -9.80 9.38
C ILE A 383 -7.30 -10.71 8.21
N GLN A 384 -8.16 -11.68 8.46
CA GLN A 384 -8.68 -12.58 7.42
C GLN A 384 -10.19 -12.67 7.59
N GLY A 385 -10.91 -12.50 6.48
CA GLY A 385 -12.36 -12.67 6.46
C GLY A 385 -12.75 -14.02 5.86
N SER A 386 -13.68 -14.69 6.54
CA SER A 386 -14.28 -15.94 6.10
C SER A 386 -15.47 -15.69 5.17
N TRP A 387 -16.02 -16.75 4.58
CA TRP A 387 -17.25 -16.64 3.81
C TRP A 387 -18.45 -16.23 4.69
N LEU A 388 -18.52 -16.73 5.93
CA LEU A 388 -19.60 -16.39 6.87
C LEU A 388 -19.60 -14.93 7.28
N ASP A 389 -18.44 -14.28 7.42
CA ASP A 389 -18.33 -12.84 7.75
C ASP A 389 -19.02 -11.95 6.70
N GLY A 390 -19.33 -12.47 5.52
CA GLY A 390 -20.02 -11.73 4.45
C GLY A 390 -21.55 -11.84 4.49
N ILE A 391 -22.10 -12.69 5.37
CA ILE A 391 -23.53 -13.01 5.44
C ILE A 391 -24.08 -12.80 6.86
N LEU A 392 -23.27 -13.13 7.87
CA LEU A 392 -23.66 -13.05 9.27
C LEU A 392 -22.72 -12.11 10.04
N PRO A 393 -23.25 -11.33 11.00
CA PRO A 393 -22.42 -10.58 11.93
C PRO A 393 -21.65 -11.54 12.84
N ARG A 394 -20.52 -11.07 13.39
CA ARG A 394 -19.62 -11.92 14.17
C ARG A 394 -20.29 -12.59 15.38
N ASP A 395 -21.16 -11.87 16.07
CA ASP A 395 -21.91 -12.42 17.22
C ASP A 395 -22.84 -13.56 16.81
N ALA A 396 -23.46 -13.48 15.63
CA ALA A 396 -24.28 -14.57 15.10
C ALA A 396 -23.43 -15.79 14.71
N ILE A 397 -22.23 -15.57 14.15
CA ILE A 397 -21.28 -16.65 13.86
C ILE A 397 -20.87 -17.34 15.17
N ILE A 398 -20.51 -16.58 16.20
CA ILE A 398 -20.15 -17.11 17.53
C ILE A 398 -21.32 -17.88 18.15
N ALA A 399 -22.54 -17.33 18.08
CA ALA A 399 -23.74 -17.99 18.58
C ALA A 399 -24.02 -19.30 17.83
N LEU A 400 -23.87 -19.31 16.51
CA LEU A 400 -24.07 -20.50 15.66
C LEU A 400 -23.06 -21.60 16.01
N PHE A 401 -21.79 -21.25 16.22
CA PHE A 401 -20.77 -22.20 16.66
C PHE A 401 -21.01 -22.70 18.08
N SER A 402 -21.41 -21.82 19.00
CA SER A 402 -21.71 -22.19 20.38
C SER A 402 -22.92 -23.13 20.46
N PHE A 403 -23.98 -22.82 19.72
CA PHE A 403 -25.16 -23.67 19.58
C PHE A 403 -24.81 -25.01 18.93
N GLY A 404 -24.00 -24.98 17.86
CA GLY A 404 -23.56 -26.20 17.18
C GLY A 404 -22.73 -27.11 18.07
N ALA A 405 -21.77 -26.54 18.80
CA ALA A 405 -20.96 -27.28 19.78
C ALA A 405 -21.84 -27.90 20.86
N ALA A 406 -22.74 -27.13 21.48
CA ALA A 406 -23.64 -27.63 22.52
C ALA A 406 -24.56 -28.75 21.98
N THR A 407 -25.11 -28.56 20.79
CA THR A 407 -25.99 -29.55 20.13
C THR A 407 -25.23 -30.84 19.83
N LEU A 408 -24.01 -30.73 19.28
CA LEU A 408 -23.18 -31.90 18.96
C LEU A 408 -22.77 -32.65 20.23
N THR A 409 -22.37 -31.95 21.30
CA THR A 409 -22.02 -32.56 22.58
C THR A 409 -23.21 -33.27 23.21
N TYR A 410 -24.38 -32.62 23.23
CA TYR A 410 -25.61 -33.23 23.77
C TYR A 410 -26.04 -34.45 22.94
N LEU A 411 -26.05 -34.34 21.61
CA LEU A 411 -26.39 -35.44 20.70
C LEU A 411 -25.43 -36.62 20.90
N LEU A 412 -24.12 -36.36 20.99
CA LEU A 412 -23.12 -37.39 21.17
C LEU A 412 -23.29 -38.09 22.52
N GLY A 413 -23.53 -37.33 23.60
CA GLY A 413 -23.85 -37.86 24.92
C GLY A 413 -25.11 -38.73 24.92
N PHE A 414 -26.20 -38.23 24.34
CA PHE A 414 -27.46 -38.95 24.20
C PHE A 414 -27.32 -40.24 23.38
N LEU A 415 -26.57 -40.21 22.28
CA LEU A 415 -26.35 -41.38 21.44
C LEU A 415 -25.53 -42.46 22.16
N ILE A 416 -24.47 -42.06 22.87
CA ILE A 416 -23.64 -42.99 23.66
C ILE A 416 -24.45 -43.61 24.81
N GLU A 417 -25.23 -42.79 25.52
CA GLU A 417 -26.02 -43.26 26.65
C GLU A 417 -27.12 -44.24 26.19
N ASN A 418 -27.86 -43.91 25.14
CA ASN A 418 -28.95 -44.76 24.68
C ASN A 418 -28.50 -45.97 23.87
N SER A 419 -27.38 -45.90 23.14
CA SER A 419 -26.80 -47.10 22.54
C SER A 419 -26.35 -48.09 23.63
N SER A 420 -25.79 -47.59 24.74
CA SER A 420 -25.38 -48.44 25.87
C SER A 420 -26.57 -49.10 26.60
N LYS A 421 -27.73 -48.43 26.65
CA LYS A 421 -28.98 -48.96 27.23
C LYS A 421 -29.75 -49.91 26.30
N SER A 422 -29.53 -49.82 25.00
CA SER A 422 -30.15 -50.70 24.00
C SER A 422 -29.62 -52.14 24.09
N ASP A 423 -28.35 -52.32 24.48
CA ASP A 423 -27.72 -53.64 24.67
C ASP A 423 -28.00 -54.23 26.07
N SER A 424 -28.60 -53.46 26.99
CA SER A 424 -28.87 -53.87 28.38
C SER A 424 -30.30 -54.33 28.64
N LYS A 425 -31.13 -54.53 27.60
CA LYS A 425 -32.41 -55.21 27.73
C LYS A 425 -32.23 -56.68 27.29
N PRO A 426 -32.45 -57.66 28.19
CA PRO A 426 -32.40 -59.07 27.85
C PRO A 426 -33.50 -59.47 26.86
#